data_AF-A0A8T2I055-F1
#
_entry.id   AF-A0A8T2I055-F1
#
_cell.length_a   1.000
_cell.length_b   1.000
_cell.length_c   1.000
_cell.angle_alpha   90.00
_cell.angle_beta   90.00
_cell.angle_gamma   90.00
#
_symmetry.space_group_name_H-M   'P 1'
#
loop_
_entity.id
_entity.type
_entity.pdbx_description
1 polymer ?
#
loop_
_entity_poly.entity_id
_entity_poly.type
_entity_poly.pdbx_seq_one_letter_code
_entity_poly.pdbx_strand_id
1 'polypeptide(L)'
;MGREHEELQRRVVHTGRQIVTIFQPAIPFVVQAAVSMGAYAGGLATAQAIGSALRISCGTPVFGPLGGLLGVGFASAMAGQATIKCQRVQSDGLRRGLLDPGVLLRGQLRPEDLMADAVLGIAFFRVMGGKFRSVMPSDLTKVGAIAKESMPAAGMKYATDEKRRELHRFFKRDGCHHCGTRKGAVVGDHMPPNKHVQEVLNANRRRLLGSALKYKIVQRSMAALGLPTGQPLQRYYPQCRPCSQKQAAAVRNGRSHLVFHEVLHRGGQSSAWHYAGVLVGMRHQNENKTNRKY
;
A
#
# COMPACT_ATOMS: atom_id res chain seq x y z
N MET A 1 -25.36 -20.88 -48.33
CA MET A 1 -25.31 -20.85 -46.85
C MET A 1 -24.16 -21.69 -46.25
N GLY A 2 -24.02 -22.99 -46.53
CA GLY A 2 -22.95 -23.80 -45.89
C GLY A 2 -21.51 -23.36 -46.19
N ARG A 3 -21.19 -23.02 -47.45
CA ARG A 3 -19.82 -22.62 -47.86
C ARG A 3 -19.38 -21.28 -47.28
N GLU A 4 -20.29 -20.30 -47.18
CA GLU A 4 -19.98 -18.96 -46.63
C GLU A 4 -19.67 -19.02 -45.13
N HIS A 5 -20.40 -19.85 -44.39
CA HIS A 5 -20.14 -20.08 -42.97
C HIS A 5 -18.78 -20.76 -42.75
N GLU A 6 -18.44 -21.75 -43.58
CA GLU A 6 -17.14 -22.42 -43.51
C GLU A 6 -15.98 -21.47 -43.87
N GLU A 7 -16.16 -20.61 -44.87
CA GLU A 7 -15.15 -19.61 -45.23
C GLU A 7 -14.94 -18.57 -44.13
N LEU A 8 -16.03 -18.09 -43.51
CA LEU A 8 -15.95 -17.19 -42.35
C LEU A 8 -15.21 -17.84 -41.18
N GLN A 9 -15.50 -19.11 -40.87
CA GLN A 9 -14.78 -19.86 -39.82
C GLN A 9 -13.29 -19.98 -40.13
N ARG A 10 -12.90 -20.31 -41.37
CA ARG A 10 -11.49 -20.37 -41.75
C ARG A 10 -10.79 -19.02 -41.63
N ARG A 11 -11.44 -17.92 -42.02
CA ARG A 11 -10.90 -16.56 -41.87
C ARG A 11 -10.71 -16.19 -40.40
N VAL A 12 -11.69 -16.48 -39.53
CA VAL A 12 -11.58 -16.23 -38.08
C VAL A 12 -10.42 -17.02 -37.46
N VAL A 13 -10.29 -18.30 -37.79
CA VAL A 13 -9.18 -19.15 -37.29
C VAL A 13 -7.82 -18.64 -37.80
N HIS A 14 -7.73 -18.26 -39.07
CA HIS A 14 -6.51 -17.71 -39.66
C HIS A 14 -6.10 -16.38 -39.01
N THR A 15 -7.04 -15.43 -38.88
CA THR A 15 -6.81 -14.16 -38.19
C THR A 15 -6.42 -14.38 -36.73
N GLY A 16 -7.07 -15.31 -36.03
CA GLY A 16 -6.71 -15.69 -34.67
C GLY A 16 -5.28 -16.23 -34.55
N ARG A 17 -4.85 -17.10 -35.47
CA ARG A 17 -3.47 -17.60 -35.53
C ARG A 17 -2.47 -16.49 -35.79
N GLN A 18 -2.75 -15.59 -36.74
CA GLN A 18 -1.87 -14.45 -37.03
C GLN A 18 -1.71 -13.54 -35.81
N ILE A 19 -2.80 -13.22 -35.11
CA ILE A 19 -2.75 -12.44 -33.86
C ILE A 19 -1.86 -13.15 -32.84
N VAL A 20 -2.04 -14.45 -32.61
CA VAL A 20 -1.21 -15.22 -31.67
C VAL A 20 0.27 -15.18 -32.07
N THR A 21 0.60 -15.36 -33.34
CA THR A 21 1.99 -15.29 -33.83
C THR A 21 2.60 -13.91 -33.62
N ILE A 22 1.83 -12.84 -33.85
CA ILE A 22 2.28 -11.45 -33.63
C ILE A 22 2.58 -11.20 -32.14
N PHE A 23 1.75 -11.72 -31.23
CA PHE A 23 1.92 -11.51 -29.79
C PHE A 23 2.80 -12.55 -29.09
N GLN A 24 3.15 -13.66 -29.75
CA GLN A 24 3.96 -14.73 -29.18
C GLN A 24 5.26 -14.24 -28.53
N PRO A 25 6.01 -13.27 -29.09
CA PRO A 25 7.21 -12.73 -28.45
C PRO A 25 6.93 -11.96 -27.15
N ALA A 26 5.71 -11.42 -26.99
CA ALA A 26 5.32 -10.62 -25.82
C ALA A 26 4.82 -11.48 -24.64
N ILE A 27 4.35 -12.71 -24.91
CA ILE A 27 3.79 -13.61 -23.88
C ILE A 27 4.75 -13.80 -22.68
N PRO A 28 6.05 -14.11 -22.87
CA PRO A 28 6.98 -14.26 -21.74
C PRO A 28 7.07 -13.02 -20.86
N PHE A 29 7.02 -11.82 -21.46
CA PHE A 29 7.08 -10.56 -20.72
C PHE A 29 5.83 -10.34 -19.88
N VAL A 30 4.64 -10.60 -20.45
CA VAL A 30 3.36 -10.45 -19.75
C VAL A 30 3.28 -11.43 -18.58
N VAL A 31 3.63 -12.70 -18.80
CA VAL A 31 3.63 -13.73 -17.74
C VAL A 31 4.60 -13.36 -16.63
N GLN A 32 5.82 -12.96 -16.98
CA GLN A 32 6.83 -12.56 -16.00
C GLN A 32 6.41 -11.32 -15.20
N ALA A 33 5.87 -10.30 -15.87
CA ALA A 33 5.37 -9.11 -15.21
C ALA A 33 4.23 -9.46 -14.24
N ALA A 34 3.30 -10.33 -14.65
CA ALA A 34 2.20 -10.78 -13.81
C ALA A 34 2.68 -11.57 -12.58
N VAL A 35 3.61 -12.51 -12.75
CA VAL A 35 4.21 -13.28 -11.65
C VAL A 35 4.95 -12.36 -10.67
N SER A 36 5.77 -11.44 -11.20
CA SER A 36 6.52 -10.50 -10.37
C SER A 36 5.60 -9.56 -9.59
N MET A 37 4.57 -9.03 -10.25
CA MET A 37 3.56 -8.18 -9.61
C MET A 37 2.79 -8.93 -8.52
N GLY A 38 2.39 -10.18 -8.78
CA GLY A 38 1.70 -11.03 -7.81
C GLY A 38 2.56 -11.39 -6.60
N ALA A 39 3.84 -11.71 -6.81
CA ALA A 39 4.77 -11.98 -5.72
C ALA A 39 5.06 -10.73 -4.88
N TYR A 40 5.23 -9.57 -5.52
CA TYR A 40 5.38 -8.28 -4.84
C TYR A 40 4.14 -7.91 -4.02
N ALA A 41 2.95 -8.09 -4.60
CA ALA A 41 1.66 -7.93 -3.92
C ALA A 41 1.59 -8.75 -2.64
N GLY A 42 1.91 -10.04 -2.77
CA GLY A 42 1.90 -11.01 -1.67
C GLY A 42 2.88 -10.60 -0.58
N GLY A 43 4.11 -10.22 -0.94
CA GLY A 43 5.12 -9.76 0.02
C GLY A 43 4.69 -8.55 0.82
N LEU A 44 4.08 -7.55 0.18
CA LEU A 44 3.55 -6.36 0.87
C LEU A 44 2.32 -6.68 1.74
N ALA A 45 1.45 -7.61 1.32
CA ALA A 45 0.35 -8.09 2.14
C ALA A 45 0.84 -8.84 3.39
N THR A 46 1.89 -9.66 3.24
CA THR A 46 2.58 -10.31 4.36
C THR A 46 3.19 -9.27 5.30
N ALA A 47 3.79 -8.20 4.79
CA ALA A 47 4.28 -7.10 5.63
C ALA A 47 3.15 -6.43 6.45
N GLN A 48 1.96 -6.27 5.87
CA GLN A 48 0.79 -5.78 6.62
C GLN A 48 0.29 -6.76 7.68
N ALA A 49 0.32 -8.06 7.37
CA ALA A 49 -0.06 -9.11 8.32
C ALA A 49 0.89 -9.14 9.53
N ILE A 50 2.20 -9.09 9.28
CA ILE A 50 3.23 -9.00 10.32
C ILE A 50 3.06 -7.72 11.13
N GLY A 51 2.92 -6.56 10.47
CA GLY A 51 2.66 -5.30 11.15
C GLY A 51 1.42 -5.37 12.03
N SER A 52 0.34 -6.00 11.57
CA SER A 52 -0.88 -6.18 12.35
C SER A 52 -0.70 -7.08 13.56
N ALA A 53 0.02 -8.21 13.40
CA ALA A 53 0.34 -9.12 14.49
C ALA A 53 1.21 -8.46 15.58
N LEU A 54 2.19 -7.65 15.15
CA LEU A 54 3.08 -6.89 16.05
C LEU A 54 2.47 -5.57 16.55
N ARG A 55 1.23 -5.25 16.16
CA ARG A 55 0.57 -3.96 16.43
C ARG A 55 1.35 -2.73 15.94
N ILE A 56 2.17 -2.90 14.90
CA ILE A 56 2.89 -1.83 14.22
C ILE A 56 2.00 -1.30 13.09
N SER A 57 1.67 -0.01 13.16
CA SER A 57 0.84 0.68 12.18
C SER A 57 1.59 1.77 11.41
N CYS A 58 0.97 2.29 10.36
CA CYS A 58 1.46 3.47 9.62
C CYS A 58 1.65 4.72 10.49
N GLY A 59 0.97 4.78 11.65
CA GLY A 59 1.05 5.86 12.63
C GLY A 59 1.94 5.53 13.82
N THR A 60 2.70 4.44 13.80
CA THR A 60 3.70 4.13 14.83
C THR A 60 4.99 4.86 14.48
N PRO A 61 5.46 5.82 15.30
CA PRO A 61 6.70 6.55 15.02
C PRO A 61 7.87 5.57 14.86
N VAL A 62 8.74 5.83 13.88
CA VAL A 62 9.92 5.00 13.54
C VAL A 62 9.58 3.60 13.00
N PHE A 63 8.87 2.77 13.76
CA PHE A 63 8.55 1.38 13.38
C PHE A 63 7.63 1.28 12.17
N GLY A 64 6.72 2.23 11.96
CA GLY A 64 5.87 2.27 10.76
C GLY A 64 6.70 2.40 9.48
N PRO A 65 7.50 3.46 9.32
CA PRO A 65 8.44 3.60 8.21
C PRO A 65 9.46 2.46 8.10
N LEU A 66 10.06 2.01 9.20
CA LEU A 66 11.06 0.95 9.18
C LEU A 66 10.46 -0.39 8.72
N GLY A 67 9.31 -0.78 9.29
CA GLY A 67 8.59 -1.97 8.88
C GLY A 67 8.15 -1.91 7.41
N GLY A 68 7.78 -0.73 6.92
CA GLY A 68 7.48 -0.51 5.51
C GLY A 68 8.69 -0.65 4.59
N LEU A 69 9.85 -0.15 4.99
CA LEU A 69 11.11 -0.28 4.23
C LEU A 69 11.52 -1.76 4.12
N LEU A 70 11.50 -2.47 5.25
CA LEU A 70 11.78 -3.91 5.28
C LEU A 70 10.75 -4.70 4.46
N GLY A 71 9.47 -4.32 4.56
CA GLY A 71 8.38 -4.93 3.78
C GLY A 71 8.55 -4.76 2.27
N VAL A 72 8.98 -3.58 1.80
CA VAL A 72 9.29 -3.34 0.38
C VAL A 72 10.49 -4.16 -0.07
N GLY A 73 11.59 -4.14 0.70
CA GLY A 73 12.78 -4.93 0.36
C GLY A 73 12.47 -6.42 0.25
N PHE A 74 11.71 -6.96 1.22
CA PHE A 74 11.24 -8.34 1.21
C PHE A 74 10.35 -8.65 -0.01
N ALA A 75 9.35 -7.80 -0.27
CA ALA A 75 8.44 -7.98 -1.40
C ALA A 75 9.19 -7.95 -2.74
N SER A 76 10.19 -7.08 -2.89
CA SER A 76 10.99 -6.98 -4.10
C SER A 76 11.92 -8.18 -4.30
N ALA A 77 12.57 -8.67 -3.23
CA ALA A 77 13.33 -9.92 -3.29
C ALA A 77 12.44 -11.11 -3.68
N MET A 78 11.22 -11.20 -3.12
CA MET A 78 10.24 -12.22 -3.53
C MET A 78 9.87 -12.10 -5.01
N ALA A 79 9.66 -10.87 -5.50
CA ALA A 79 9.31 -10.61 -6.90
C ALA A 79 10.40 -11.07 -7.88
N GLY A 80 11.66 -10.76 -7.57
CA GLY A 80 12.81 -11.22 -8.34
C GLY A 80 12.97 -12.74 -8.33
N GLN A 81 12.84 -13.39 -7.17
CA GLN A 81 12.92 -14.85 -7.07
C GLN A 81 11.78 -15.56 -7.79
N ALA A 82 10.54 -15.07 -7.67
CA ALA A 82 9.40 -15.60 -8.39
C ALA A 82 9.61 -15.52 -9.90
N THR A 83 10.23 -14.44 -10.34
CA THR A 83 10.57 -14.21 -11.74
C THR A 83 11.65 -15.17 -12.25
N ILE A 84 12.76 -15.32 -11.53
CA ILE A 84 13.81 -16.30 -11.88
C ILE A 84 13.21 -17.71 -11.97
N LYS A 85 12.36 -18.10 -11.01
CA LYS A 85 11.68 -19.40 -11.04
C LYS A 85 10.74 -19.54 -12.24
N CYS A 86 9.95 -18.52 -12.54
CA CYS A 86 9.06 -18.52 -13.69
C CYS A 86 9.82 -18.72 -15.01
N GLN A 87 10.96 -18.05 -15.18
CA GLN A 87 11.80 -18.21 -16.36
C GLN A 87 12.37 -19.63 -16.49
N ARG A 88 12.83 -20.23 -15.38
CA ARG A 88 13.30 -21.63 -15.38
C ARG A 88 12.18 -22.59 -15.75
N VAL A 89 10.99 -22.40 -15.19
CA VAL A 89 9.81 -23.20 -15.56
C VAL A 89 9.47 -23.00 -17.04
N GLN A 90 9.63 -21.79 -17.58
CA GLN A 90 9.37 -21.54 -19.00
C GLN A 90 10.43 -22.17 -19.91
N SER A 91 11.70 -22.20 -19.50
CA SER A 91 12.78 -22.85 -20.26
C SER A 91 12.75 -24.37 -20.17
N ASP A 92 12.41 -24.91 -19.00
CA ASP A 92 12.55 -26.33 -18.67
C ASP A 92 11.20 -27.09 -18.74
N GLY A 93 10.10 -26.41 -18.43
CA GLY A 93 8.74 -26.97 -18.41
C GLY A 93 8.20 -27.33 -19.80
N LEU A 94 8.72 -26.70 -20.85
CA LEU A 94 8.54 -27.17 -22.24
C LEU A 94 9.15 -28.57 -22.48
N ARG A 95 10.06 -29.03 -21.61
CA ARG A 95 10.71 -30.36 -21.72
C ARG A 95 10.26 -31.38 -20.67
N ARG A 96 9.80 -30.98 -19.47
CA ARG A 96 9.53 -31.92 -18.35
C ARG A 96 8.11 -31.91 -17.78
N GLY A 97 7.18 -31.14 -18.35
CA GLY A 97 5.80 -31.04 -17.87
C GLY A 97 5.64 -30.05 -16.71
N LEU A 98 4.53 -29.31 -16.72
CA LEU A 98 4.32 -28.11 -15.89
C LEU A 98 4.10 -28.38 -14.38
N LEU A 99 3.96 -29.65 -13.99
CA LEU A 99 3.47 -30.06 -12.66
C LEU A 99 4.53 -30.70 -11.76
N ASP A 100 5.80 -30.76 -12.16
CA ASP A 100 6.86 -31.33 -11.32
C ASP A 100 7.15 -30.42 -10.10
N PRO A 101 6.77 -30.82 -8.87
CA PRO A 101 7.01 -30.04 -7.66
C PRO A 101 8.50 -29.85 -7.38
N GLY A 102 9.35 -30.76 -7.88
CA GLY A 102 10.79 -30.71 -7.76
C GLY A 102 11.38 -29.48 -8.43
N VAL A 103 10.84 -29.05 -9.58
CA VAL A 103 11.31 -27.85 -10.29
C VAL A 103 10.96 -26.57 -9.54
N LEU A 104 9.82 -26.53 -8.83
CA LEU A 104 9.40 -25.37 -8.05
C LEU A 104 10.23 -25.17 -6.76
N LEU A 105 10.69 -26.28 -6.17
CA LEU A 105 11.44 -26.30 -4.92
C LEU A 105 12.96 -26.23 -5.13
N ARG A 106 13.47 -26.72 -6.27
CA ARG A 106 14.90 -26.78 -6.58
C ARG A 106 15.38 -25.47 -7.20
N GLY A 107 15.86 -24.56 -6.37
CA GLY A 107 16.52 -23.35 -6.83
C GLY A 107 17.57 -22.89 -5.83
N GLN A 108 18.79 -22.67 -6.30
CA GLN A 108 19.80 -21.97 -5.51
C GLN A 108 19.36 -20.51 -5.36
N LEU A 109 19.25 -20.06 -4.11
CA LEU A 109 19.11 -18.65 -3.76
C LEU A 109 20.50 -18.04 -3.80
N ARG A 110 20.72 -17.07 -4.70
CA ARG A 110 21.92 -16.25 -4.71
C ARG A 110 21.69 -15.05 -3.77
N PRO A 111 22.42 -14.91 -2.65
CA PRO A 111 22.25 -13.79 -1.74
C PRO A 111 22.42 -12.43 -2.42
N GLU A 112 23.27 -12.37 -3.44
CA GLU A 112 23.56 -11.17 -4.23
C GLU A 112 22.31 -10.69 -4.97
N ASP A 113 21.54 -11.61 -5.56
CA ASP A 113 20.28 -11.27 -6.23
C ASP A 113 19.23 -10.77 -5.25
N LEU A 114 19.10 -11.44 -4.10
CA LEU A 114 18.16 -11.03 -3.06
C LEU A 114 18.45 -9.60 -2.58
N MET A 115 19.72 -9.31 -2.33
CA MET A 115 20.15 -7.98 -1.90
C MET A 115 19.95 -6.93 -2.99
N ALA A 116 20.34 -7.23 -4.23
CA ALA A 116 20.15 -6.32 -5.36
C ALA A 116 18.66 -6.03 -5.61
N ASP A 117 17.81 -7.06 -5.60
CA ASP A 117 16.37 -6.94 -5.80
C ASP A 117 15.71 -6.13 -4.67
N ALA A 118 16.11 -6.34 -3.42
CA ALA A 118 15.64 -5.57 -2.29
C ALA A 118 16.03 -4.08 -2.40
N VAL A 119 17.29 -3.78 -2.69
CA VAL A 119 17.81 -2.40 -2.80
C VAL A 119 17.15 -1.66 -3.98
N LEU A 120 17.11 -2.29 -5.16
CA LEU A 120 16.46 -1.71 -6.34
C LEU A 120 14.96 -1.50 -6.10
N GLY A 121 14.30 -2.46 -5.45
CA GLY A 121 12.91 -2.37 -5.07
C GLY A 121 12.60 -1.17 -4.17
N ILE A 122 13.40 -0.99 -3.12
CA ILE A 122 13.31 0.15 -2.20
C ILE A 122 13.52 1.47 -2.97
N ALA A 123 14.53 1.53 -3.84
CA ALA A 123 14.82 2.70 -4.65
C ALA A 123 13.65 3.05 -5.59
N PHE A 124 13.17 2.08 -6.37
CA PHE A 124 12.03 2.27 -7.27
C PHE A 124 10.76 2.67 -6.51
N PHE A 125 10.44 2.00 -5.40
CA PHE A 125 9.31 2.37 -4.56
C PHE A 125 9.37 3.83 -4.14
N ARG A 126 10.55 4.30 -3.69
CA ARG A 126 10.74 5.68 -3.23
C ARG A 126 10.67 6.70 -4.36
N VAL A 127 11.31 6.41 -5.50
CA VAL A 127 11.32 7.27 -6.71
C VAL A 127 9.91 7.41 -7.28
N MET A 128 9.12 6.34 -7.27
CA MET A 128 7.72 6.34 -7.72
C MET A 128 6.72 6.93 -6.70
N GLY A 129 7.21 7.69 -5.71
CA GLY A 129 6.39 8.42 -4.75
C GLY A 129 5.84 7.58 -3.59
N GLY A 130 6.32 6.35 -3.42
CA GLY A 130 5.97 5.50 -2.29
C GLY A 130 6.44 6.11 -0.96
N LYS A 131 5.62 5.93 0.09
CA LYS A 131 5.94 6.32 1.47
C LYS A 131 6.05 5.05 2.29
N PHE A 132 7.19 4.74 2.91
CA PHE A 132 7.33 3.44 3.59
C PHE A 132 6.25 3.20 4.65
N ARG A 133 5.87 4.23 5.42
CA ARG A 133 4.76 4.12 6.38
C ARG A 133 3.44 3.66 5.77
N SER A 134 3.20 3.91 4.48
CA SER A 134 1.96 3.52 3.80
C SER A 134 1.89 2.04 3.49
N VAL A 135 2.97 1.28 3.70
CA VAL A 135 2.98 -0.18 3.56
C VAL A 135 2.37 -0.85 4.78
N MET A 136 2.54 -0.26 5.97
CA MET A 136 2.00 -0.78 7.23
C MET A 136 0.49 -0.57 7.34
N PRO A 137 -0.23 -1.41 8.10
CA PRO A 137 -1.67 -1.28 8.26
C PRO A 137 -2.05 0.07 8.89
N SER A 138 -3.23 0.55 8.55
CA SER A 138 -3.76 1.82 9.03
C SER A 138 -4.30 1.69 10.45
N ASP A 139 -3.90 2.57 11.36
CA ASP A 139 -4.52 2.70 12.69
C ASP A 139 -5.70 3.65 12.61
N LEU A 140 -6.91 3.16 12.95
CA LEU A 140 -8.12 3.97 12.90
C LEU A 140 -8.10 5.18 13.83
N THR A 141 -7.26 5.18 14.87
CA THR A 141 -7.13 6.31 15.80
C THR A 141 -6.19 7.42 15.29
N LYS A 142 -5.51 7.18 14.17
CA LYS A 142 -4.50 8.07 13.58
C LYS A 142 -4.81 8.36 12.11
N VAL A 143 -4.05 9.27 11.52
CA VAL A 143 -4.08 9.51 10.08
C VAL A 143 -3.64 8.23 9.36
N GLY A 144 -4.46 7.76 8.42
CA GLY A 144 -4.27 6.48 7.75
C GLY A 144 -3.15 6.49 6.71
N ALA A 145 -2.76 5.29 6.29
CA ALA A 145 -1.66 5.03 5.35
C ALA A 145 -1.86 5.72 3.99
N ILE A 146 -3.11 5.89 3.56
CA ILE A 146 -3.51 6.39 2.23
C ILE A 146 -3.93 7.87 2.29
N ALA A 147 -3.70 8.55 3.41
CA ALA A 147 -3.97 9.97 3.53
C ALA A 147 -3.13 10.80 2.53
N LYS A 148 -3.83 11.51 1.63
CA LYS A 148 -3.23 12.43 0.65
C LYS A 148 -3.57 13.87 0.99
N GLU A 149 -4.85 14.22 0.90
CA GLU A 149 -5.35 15.57 1.17
C GLU A 149 -6.26 15.61 2.40
N SER A 150 -6.36 16.79 2.98
CA SER A 150 -7.17 17.07 4.17
C SER A 150 -7.57 18.54 4.21
N MET A 151 -8.62 18.84 4.96
CA MET A 151 -9.10 20.20 5.16
C MET A 151 -8.97 20.63 6.61
N PRO A 152 -8.79 21.92 6.92
CA PRO A 152 -8.80 22.41 8.29
C PRO A 152 -10.17 22.20 8.96
N ALA A 153 -10.16 21.67 10.18
CA ALA A 153 -11.34 21.59 11.03
C ALA A 153 -11.45 22.83 11.92
N ALA A 154 -12.67 23.36 12.07
CA ALA A 154 -12.93 24.50 12.94
C ALA A 154 -13.21 23.99 14.37
N GLY A 155 -12.15 23.48 15.02
CA GLY A 155 -12.25 22.78 16.29
C GLY A 155 -12.96 21.43 16.18
N MET A 156 -13.77 21.09 17.17
CA MET A 156 -14.47 19.79 17.29
C MET A 156 -15.81 19.72 16.55
N LYS A 157 -16.24 20.80 15.89
CA LYS A 157 -17.52 20.87 15.17
C LYS A 157 -17.50 19.94 13.97
N TYR A 158 -18.62 19.33 13.61
CA TYR A 158 -18.72 18.55 12.37
C TYR A 158 -18.53 19.43 11.12
N ALA A 159 -18.11 18.79 10.02
CA ALA A 159 -17.94 19.46 8.73
C ALA A 159 -19.27 20.07 8.25
N THR A 160 -19.24 21.33 7.81
CA THR A 160 -20.34 22.01 7.09
C THR A 160 -20.64 21.30 5.77
N ASP A 161 -21.80 21.56 5.16
CA ASP A 161 -22.19 20.91 3.90
C ASP A 161 -21.24 21.26 2.74
N GLU A 162 -20.70 22.47 2.72
CA GLU A 162 -19.63 22.87 1.81
C GLU A 162 -18.39 21.99 1.96
N LYS A 163 -17.92 21.82 3.21
CA LYS A 163 -16.79 20.95 3.53
C LYS A 163 -17.09 19.49 3.19
N ARG A 164 -18.33 19.02 3.41
CA ARG A 164 -18.74 17.66 3.04
C ARG A 164 -18.69 17.44 1.52
N ARG A 165 -19.10 18.42 0.71
CA ARG A 165 -18.98 18.36 -0.75
C ARG A 165 -17.51 18.24 -1.18
N GLU A 166 -16.62 19.01 -0.57
CA GLU A 166 -15.19 18.95 -0.89
C GLU A 166 -14.55 17.64 -0.44
N LEU A 167 -14.87 17.15 0.77
CA LEU A 167 -14.44 15.81 1.22
C LEU A 167 -14.93 14.71 0.31
N HIS A 168 -16.12 14.86 -0.27
CA HIS A 168 -16.63 13.91 -1.25
C HIS A 168 -15.76 13.90 -2.52
N ARG A 169 -15.30 15.07 -2.99
CA ARG A 169 -14.35 15.15 -4.12
C ARG A 169 -13.04 14.45 -3.77
N PHE A 170 -12.46 14.73 -2.60
CA PHE A 170 -11.24 14.06 -2.13
C PHE A 170 -11.43 12.54 -2.04
N PHE A 171 -12.56 12.08 -1.51
CA PHE A 171 -12.86 10.66 -1.41
C PHE A 171 -13.02 9.98 -2.77
N LYS A 172 -13.64 10.65 -3.76
CA LYS A 172 -13.78 10.11 -5.12
C LYS A 172 -12.43 10.05 -5.85
N ARG A 173 -11.56 11.04 -5.63
CA ARG A 173 -10.23 11.09 -6.24
C ARG A 173 -9.24 10.15 -5.56
N ASP A 174 -9.18 10.15 -4.24
CA ASP A 174 -8.11 9.50 -3.46
C ASP A 174 -8.58 8.26 -2.69
N GLY A 175 -9.86 8.23 -2.29
CA GLY A 175 -10.44 7.19 -1.44
C GLY A 175 -10.36 7.47 0.05
N CYS A 176 -10.83 6.49 0.82
CA CYS A 176 -10.73 6.49 2.27
C CYS A 176 -9.27 6.55 2.72
N HIS A 177 -8.93 7.47 3.62
CA HIS A 177 -7.55 7.62 4.07
C HIS A 177 -7.00 6.41 4.85
N HIS A 178 -7.86 5.54 5.40
CA HIS A 178 -7.46 4.30 6.08
C HIS A 178 -7.37 3.09 5.15
N CYS A 179 -8.42 2.79 4.38
CA CYS A 179 -8.53 1.53 3.61
C CYS A 179 -8.51 1.70 2.09
N GLY A 180 -8.47 2.93 1.57
CA GLY A 180 -8.41 3.22 0.14
C GLY A 180 -9.75 3.14 -0.61
N THR A 181 -10.80 2.53 -0.03
CA THR A 181 -12.08 2.39 -0.74
C THR A 181 -12.67 3.73 -1.18
N ARG A 182 -13.29 3.73 -2.36
CA ARG A 182 -13.99 4.89 -2.97
C ARG A 182 -15.50 4.68 -3.07
N LYS A 183 -15.99 3.59 -2.47
CA LYS A 183 -17.39 3.19 -2.51
C LYS A 183 -18.09 3.59 -1.21
N GLY A 184 -19.35 3.99 -1.35
CA GLY A 184 -20.23 4.36 -0.23
C GLY A 184 -20.17 5.83 0.15
N ALA A 185 -20.83 6.14 1.27
CA ALA A 185 -20.92 7.49 1.80
C ALA A 185 -19.63 7.91 2.52
N VAL A 186 -19.36 9.22 2.47
CA VAL A 186 -18.14 9.85 2.98
C VAL A 186 -18.45 10.55 4.30
N VAL A 187 -17.56 10.37 5.27
CA VAL A 187 -17.57 11.06 6.55
C VAL A 187 -16.30 11.91 6.64
N GLY A 188 -16.44 13.13 7.15
CA GLY A 188 -15.31 13.97 7.52
C GLY A 188 -14.75 13.53 8.86
N ASP A 189 -13.70 12.71 8.83
CA ASP A 189 -13.04 12.17 10.00
C ASP A 189 -12.11 13.21 10.62
N HIS A 190 -12.29 13.50 11.92
CA HIS A 190 -11.42 14.41 12.65
C HIS A 190 -10.14 13.70 13.07
N MET A 191 -9.00 14.19 12.58
CA MET A 191 -7.69 13.73 13.02
C MET A 191 -6.92 14.87 13.70
N PRO A 192 -6.50 14.72 14.97
CA PRO A 192 -6.82 13.60 15.88
C PRO A 192 -8.32 13.54 16.27
N PRO A 193 -8.86 12.40 16.72
CA PRO A 193 -10.27 12.28 17.12
C PRO A 193 -10.65 13.19 18.28
N ASN A 194 -11.89 13.68 18.30
CA ASN A 194 -12.39 14.61 19.33
C ASN A 194 -12.15 14.13 20.76
N LYS A 195 -12.30 12.84 21.05
CA LYS A 195 -12.03 12.27 22.38
C LYS A 195 -10.58 12.56 22.84
N HIS A 196 -9.59 12.34 21.97
CA HIS A 196 -8.19 12.63 22.28
C HIS A 196 -7.95 14.12 22.49
N VAL A 197 -8.59 14.98 21.69
CA VAL A 197 -8.51 16.43 21.88
C VAL A 197 -9.08 16.85 23.23
N GLN A 198 -10.23 16.31 23.62
CA GLN A 198 -10.84 16.57 24.93
C GLN A 198 -9.96 16.05 26.07
N GLU A 199 -9.35 14.88 25.93
CA GLU A 199 -8.42 14.34 26.93
C GLU A 199 -7.21 15.25 27.13
N VAL A 200 -6.60 15.74 26.05
CA VAL A 200 -5.49 16.71 26.10
C VAL A 200 -5.93 18.01 26.77
N LEU A 201 -7.09 18.55 26.39
CA LEU A 201 -7.63 19.78 26.99
C LEU A 201 -7.91 19.60 28.49
N ASN A 202 -8.49 18.47 28.90
CA ASN A 202 -8.77 18.15 30.29
C ASN A 202 -7.49 17.91 31.10
N ALA A 203 -6.46 17.29 30.51
CA ALA A 203 -5.15 17.15 31.13
C ALA A 203 -4.48 18.52 31.31
N ASN A 204 -4.52 19.38 30.30
CA ASN A 204 -3.99 20.74 30.37
C ASN A 204 -4.74 21.58 31.41
N ARG A 205 -6.07 21.47 31.49
CA ARG A 205 -6.88 22.14 32.51
C ARG A 205 -6.51 21.70 33.93
N ARG A 206 -6.34 20.40 34.16
CA ARG A 206 -5.88 19.85 35.45
C ARG A 206 -4.50 20.37 35.84
N ARG A 207 -3.57 20.47 34.87
CA ARG A 207 -2.23 21.03 35.10
C ARG A 207 -2.25 22.55 35.33
N LEU A 208 -3.13 23.28 34.64
CA LEU A 208 -3.34 24.72 34.81
C LEU A 208 -3.99 25.08 36.16
N LEU A 209 -4.85 24.20 36.69
CA LEU A 209 -5.42 24.33 38.03
C LEU A 209 -4.34 24.21 39.12
N GLY A 210 -3.26 23.48 38.86
CA GLY A 210 -2.05 23.48 39.68
C GLY A 210 -1.15 24.68 39.38
N SER A 211 -1.63 25.90 39.60
CA SER A 211 -0.97 27.23 39.73
C SER A 211 0.24 27.63 38.84
N ALA A 212 1.19 26.74 38.55
CA ALA A 212 2.46 27.02 37.86
C ALA A 212 2.31 27.30 36.34
N LEU A 213 1.32 26.72 35.67
CA LEU A 213 1.12 26.87 34.22
C LEU A 213 0.49 28.22 33.81
N LYS A 214 0.08 29.05 34.79
CA LYS A 214 -0.34 30.44 34.58
C LYS A 214 0.82 31.36 34.22
N TYR A 215 2.04 31.01 34.63
CA TYR A 215 3.22 31.84 34.36
C TYR A 215 3.67 31.67 32.91
N LYS A 216 3.80 32.79 32.17
CA LYS A 216 4.29 32.79 30.77
C LYS A 216 5.65 32.12 30.61
N ILE A 217 6.49 32.16 31.64
CA ILE A 217 7.78 31.46 31.68
C ILE A 217 7.59 29.95 31.55
N VAL A 218 6.68 29.36 32.34
CA VAL A 218 6.42 27.90 32.29
C VAL A 218 5.84 27.51 30.93
N GLN A 219 4.94 28.32 30.35
CA GLN A 219 4.41 28.07 29.01
C GLN A 219 5.50 28.13 27.92
N ARG A 220 6.43 29.08 28.01
CA ARG A 220 7.57 29.20 27.08
C ARG A 220 8.56 28.05 27.24
N SER A 221 8.88 27.66 28.47
CA SER A 221 9.74 26.52 28.77
C SER A 221 9.12 25.22 28.27
N MET A 222 7.82 25.01 28.47
CA MET A 222 7.11 23.84 27.96
C MET A 222 7.06 23.82 26.43
N ALA A 223 6.84 24.97 25.79
CA ALA A 223 6.91 25.09 24.33
C ALA A 223 8.33 24.79 23.80
N ALA A 224 9.37 25.25 24.49
CA ALA A 224 10.77 24.95 24.17
C ALA A 224 11.11 23.46 24.33
N LEU A 225 10.46 22.78 25.28
CA LEU A 225 10.56 21.32 25.47
C LEU A 225 9.63 20.52 24.54
N GLY A 226 8.94 21.17 23.60
CA GLY A 226 8.01 20.51 22.67
C GLY A 226 6.76 19.94 23.33
N LEU A 227 6.43 20.34 24.56
CA LEU A 227 5.24 19.90 25.26
C LEU A 227 4.03 20.70 24.75
N PRO A 228 2.93 20.04 24.33
CA PRO A 228 1.79 20.73 23.73
C PRO A 228 1.04 21.57 24.77
N THR A 229 1.23 22.88 24.70
CA THR A 229 0.56 23.86 25.58
C THR A 229 -0.80 24.34 25.04
N GLY A 230 -1.15 23.98 23.80
CA GLY A 230 -2.38 24.39 23.13
C GLY A 230 -3.28 23.23 22.67
N GLN A 231 -4.46 23.58 22.16
CA GLN A 231 -5.36 22.61 21.53
C GLN A 231 -4.69 22.02 20.28
N PRO A 232 -4.64 20.69 20.12
CA PRO A 232 -4.10 20.09 18.91
C PRO A 232 -4.93 20.52 17.68
N LEU A 233 -4.23 20.90 16.61
CA LEU A 233 -4.88 21.26 15.34
C LEU A 233 -5.55 20.02 14.76
N GLN A 234 -6.88 20.10 14.57
CA GLN A 234 -7.66 19.05 13.94
C GLN A 234 -7.85 19.30 12.45
N ARG A 235 -7.87 18.23 11.67
CA ARG A 235 -8.15 18.27 10.22
C ARG A 235 -9.18 17.21 9.86
N TYR A 236 -9.96 17.48 8.83
CA TYR A 236 -10.84 16.50 8.22
C TYR A 236 -10.11 15.68 7.17
N TYR A 237 -10.22 14.35 7.28
CA TYR A 237 -9.84 13.42 6.23
C TYR A 237 -11.06 12.69 5.69
N PRO A 238 -11.09 12.34 4.38
CA PRO A 238 -12.18 11.58 3.81
C PRO A 238 -12.14 10.13 4.31
N GLN A 239 -13.22 9.67 4.95
CA GLN A 239 -13.32 8.33 5.51
C GLN A 239 -14.62 7.65 5.07
N CYS A 240 -14.56 6.34 4.80
CA CYS A 240 -15.76 5.56 4.50
C CYS A 240 -16.53 5.19 5.78
N ARG A 241 -17.85 5.02 5.68
CA ARG A 241 -18.70 4.62 6.81
C ARG A 241 -18.21 3.38 7.58
N PRO A 242 -17.76 2.28 6.93
CA PRO A 242 -17.26 1.11 7.66
C PRO A 242 -16.02 1.40 8.53
N CYS A 243 -15.08 2.22 8.03
CA CYS A 243 -13.91 2.62 8.83
C CYS A 243 -14.32 3.55 9.97
N SER A 244 -15.24 4.49 9.71
CA SER A 244 -15.76 5.42 10.72
C SER A 244 -16.46 4.71 11.88
N GLN A 245 -17.29 3.70 11.59
CA GLN A 245 -17.95 2.89 12.63
C GLN A 245 -16.94 2.11 13.49
N LYS A 246 -15.96 1.46 12.86
CA LYS A 246 -14.89 0.73 13.56
C LYS A 246 -14.04 1.68 14.40
N GLN A 247 -13.74 2.87 13.88
CA GLN A 247 -13.01 3.90 14.60
C GLN A 247 -13.78 4.37 15.82
N ALA A 248 -15.08 4.66 15.68
CA ALA A 248 -15.92 5.09 16.80
C ALA A 248 -15.92 4.04 17.92
N ALA A 249 -16.02 2.75 17.59
CA ALA A 249 -15.91 1.66 18.56
C ALA A 249 -14.52 1.59 19.20
N ALA A 250 -13.45 1.68 18.40
CA ALA A 250 -12.06 1.66 18.86
C ALA A 250 -11.75 2.81 19.84
N VAL A 251 -12.10 4.03 19.46
CA VAL A 251 -11.92 5.25 20.27
C VAL A 251 -12.75 5.19 21.55
N ARG A 252 -14.01 4.73 21.49
CA ARG A 252 -14.87 4.56 22.67
C ARG A 252 -14.22 3.63 23.69
N ASN A 253 -13.73 2.49 23.22
CA ASN A 253 -13.13 1.44 24.06
C ASN A 253 -11.66 1.70 24.42
N GLY A 254 -11.06 2.80 23.95
CA GLY A 254 -9.63 3.10 24.19
C GLY A 254 -8.69 2.07 23.57
N ARG A 255 -9.09 1.43 22.46
CA ARG A 255 -8.30 0.41 21.76
C ARG A 255 -7.87 0.92 20.39
N SER A 256 -6.68 0.50 19.94
CA SER A 256 -6.28 0.64 18.54
C SER A 256 -6.97 -0.44 17.70
N HIS A 257 -7.45 -0.07 16.52
CA HIS A 257 -7.94 -1.04 15.53
C HIS A 257 -7.17 -0.84 14.23
N LEU A 258 -6.48 -1.89 13.78
CA LEU A 258 -5.70 -1.87 12.55
C LEU A 258 -6.56 -2.31 11.38
N VAL A 259 -6.44 -1.59 10.26
CA VAL A 259 -7.16 -1.85 9.03
C VAL A 259 -6.16 -2.06 7.92
N PHE A 260 -6.27 -3.21 7.28
CA PHE A 260 -5.53 -3.52 6.07
C PHE A 260 -6.06 -2.62 4.97
N HIS A 261 -5.14 -2.11 4.18
CA HIS A 261 -5.48 -1.45 2.93
C HIS A 261 -4.99 -2.32 1.78
N GLU A 262 -5.77 -2.36 0.72
CA GLU A 262 -5.37 -3.18 -0.42
C GLU A 262 -4.14 -2.55 -1.07
N VAL A 263 -3.05 -3.31 -1.04
CA VAL A 263 -1.78 -2.95 -1.67
C VAL A 263 -1.93 -2.74 -3.16
N LEU A 264 -2.95 -3.34 -3.80
CA LEU A 264 -3.09 -3.26 -5.25
C LEU A 264 -4.29 -2.49 -5.77
N HIS A 265 -5.57 -2.71 -5.37
CA HIS A 265 -6.65 -2.19 -6.25
C HIS A 265 -8.03 -1.80 -5.67
N ARG A 266 -8.33 -1.73 -4.36
CA ARG A 266 -9.66 -1.26 -3.94
C ARG A 266 -9.85 0.25 -4.10
N GLY A 267 -10.32 0.65 -5.28
CA GLY A 267 -10.60 2.04 -5.62
C GLY A 267 -10.27 2.41 -7.07
N GLY A 268 -9.66 1.50 -7.85
CA GLY A 268 -9.51 1.68 -9.29
C GLY A 268 -8.33 2.57 -9.74
N GLN A 269 -7.39 2.92 -8.85
CA GLN A 269 -6.15 3.56 -9.27
C GLN A 269 -4.94 2.90 -8.61
N SER A 270 -4.09 2.28 -9.44
CA SER A 270 -2.75 1.92 -9.04
C SER A 270 -1.96 3.19 -8.75
N SER A 271 -1.14 3.17 -7.72
CA SER A 271 -0.05 4.14 -7.62
C SER A 271 1.16 3.59 -8.39
N ALA A 272 2.00 4.46 -8.93
CA ALA A 272 3.18 4.05 -9.70
C ALA A 272 4.07 3.06 -8.93
N TRP A 273 4.21 3.23 -7.62
CA TRP A 273 5.02 2.35 -6.77
C TRP A 273 4.50 0.90 -6.68
N HIS A 274 3.26 0.59 -7.09
CA HIS A 274 2.77 -0.80 -7.21
C HIS A 274 3.56 -1.60 -8.26
N TYR A 275 4.16 -0.90 -9.24
CA TYR A 275 4.94 -1.52 -10.33
C TYR A 275 6.41 -1.75 -9.96
N ALA A 276 6.86 -1.41 -8.74
CA ALA A 276 8.25 -1.60 -8.33
C ALA A 276 8.68 -3.07 -8.45
N GLY A 277 7.82 -4.00 -8.04
CA GLY A 277 8.06 -5.42 -8.22
C GLY A 277 8.20 -5.85 -9.68
N VAL A 278 7.41 -5.26 -10.59
CA VAL A 278 7.53 -5.55 -12.04
C VAL A 278 8.90 -5.14 -12.56
N LEU A 279 9.35 -3.92 -12.24
CA LEU A 279 10.67 -3.42 -12.66
C LEU A 279 11.81 -4.30 -12.14
N VAL A 280 11.74 -4.69 -10.87
CA VAL A 280 12.71 -5.63 -10.27
C VAL A 280 12.70 -6.97 -10.98
N GLY A 281 11.53 -7.55 -11.23
CA GLY A 281 11.41 -8.82 -11.95
C GLY A 281 11.96 -8.76 -13.38
N MET A 282 11.70 -7.67 -14.11
CA MET A 282 12.18 -7.53 -15.49
C MET A 282 13.71 -7.48 -15.62
N ARG A 283 14.44 -7.10 -14.55
CA ARG A 283 15.92 -7.13 -14.51
C ARG A 283 16.47 -8.51 -14.92
N HIS A 284 15.78 -9.58 -14.51
CA HIS A 284 16.21 -10.95 -14.73
C HIS A 284 15.97 -11.47 -16.15
N GLN A 285 15.38 -10.68 -17.07
CA GLN A 285 15.13 -11.14 -18.46
C GLN A 285 16.39 -11.33 -19.30
N ASN A 286 17.43 -10.57 -19.03
CA ASN A 286 18.62 -10.56 -19.87
C ASN A 286 19.67 -11.61 -19.48
N GLU A 287 19.66 -12.11 -18.23
CA GLU A 287 20.68 -13.05 -17.74
C GLU A 287 20.65 -14.41 -18.44
N ASN A 288 19.49 -14.88 -18.90
CA ASN A 288 19.37 -16.18 -19.57
C ASN A 288 19.94 -16.19 -21.00
N LYS A 289 20.16 -15.03 -21.63
CA LYS A 289 20.72 -14.97 -22.99
C LYS A 289 22.24 -15.12 -23.00
N THR A 290 22.91 -14.70 -21.94
CA THR A 290 24.38 -14.72 -21.82
C THR A 290 24.92 -16.11 -21.47
N ASN A 291 24.22 -16.88 -20.64
CA ASN A 291 24.64 -18.24 -20.26
C ASN A 291 24.42 -19.33 -21.33
N ARG A 292 23.81 -19.01 -22.47
CA ARG A 292 23.66 -19.96 -23.60
C ARG A 292 24.76 -19.88 -24.65
N LYS A 293 25.72 -18.95 -24.49
CA LYS A 293 26.80 -18.71 -25.47
C LYS A 293 28.14 -19.38 -25.12
N TYR A 294 28.18 -20.16 -24.05
CA TYR A 294 29.32 -20.98 -23.63
C TYR A 294 28.82 -22.39 -23.33
#